data_AF-A0A3N5MLY6-F1
#
_entry.id   AF-A0A3N5MLY6-F1
#
_cell.length_a   1.000
_cell.length_b   1.000
_cell.length_c   1.000
_cell.angle_alpha   90.00
_cell.angle_beta   90.00
_cell.angle_gamma   90.00
#
_symmetry.space_group_name_H-M   'P 1'
#
loop_
_entity.id
_entity.type
_entity.pdbx_description
1 polymer ?
#
loop_
_entity_poly.entity_id
_entity_poly.type
_entity_poly.pdbx_seq_one_letter_code
_entity_poly.pdbx_strand_id
1 'polypeptide(L)'
;MVGLGGASCHKEKVFSSALFYSRTSAPESGMTVPEYEIFFGRDRQLLPMAGSSGDKDTPAIRRLTRVRLTRLDKVLYPAALVTKGDVLTYYIRVAPFLLPFLYDRPLTMHRFPGGVEGKSFFEKDAPAGTPAYVETFTHWSETAERDVHFVLCNNLDTLIWIANLASLEIHATLSNSASYTSPDLLLFDIDPEPPLTFDDVIDVALVVRERLTEHGIVPFIKTSGKKGVHIVVPLVPGYTFIEVREFAHRMGKDIARDTPHVVSEFPRSRDAGTIFIDYLQNAHGKTMAAPYSLRPTPMATVSTPLRWEEIRHGVRSEDFNIKTVLSRHEDPWRGIFDNRQKIR
;
A
#
# COMPACT_ATOMS: atom_id res chain seq x y z
N MET A 1 40.23 61.96 -15.88
CA MET A 1 40.93 60.93 -16.68
C MET A 1 40.98 59.68 -15.83
N VAL A 2 40.28 58.57 -16.04
CA VAL A 2 39.41 57.96 -17.07
C VAL A 2 38.56 56.95 -16.25
N GLY A 3 37.21 56.97 -16.22
CA GLY A 3 36.27 56.12 -16.99
C GLY A 3 36.62 54.62 -16.99
N LEU A 4 35.78 53.58 -16.83
CA LEU A 4 34.33 53.31 -16.80
C LEU A 4 34.20 51.86 -16.22
N GLY A 5 33.17 51.53 -15.45
CA GLY A 5 32.14 50.60 -15.93
C GLY A 5 31.59 49.73 -14.79
N GLY A 6 30.27 49.75 -14.58
CA GLY A 6 29.60 48.97 -13.54
C GLY A 6 29.07 47.63 -14.03
N ALA A 7 28.77 46.74 -13.08
CA ALA A 7 27.75 45.69 -13.21
C ALA A 7 27.28 45.26 -11.82
N SER A 8 25.98 45.41 -11.58
CA SER A 8 25.24 44.80 -10.48
C SER A 8 24.91 43.35 -10.84
N CYS A 9 25.09 42.38 -9.94
CA CYS A 9 24.25 41.17 -9.93
C CYS A 9 24.32 40.39 -8.60
N HIS A 10 23.14 40.27 -7.99
CA HIS A 10 22.61 39.26 -7.07
C HIS A 10 23.42 38.67 -5.90
N LYS A 11 22.98 39.04 -4.69
CA LYS A 11 23.08 38.23 -3.47
C LYS A 11 22.09 37.06 -3.58
N GLU A 12 22.59 35.83 -3.70
CA GLU A 12 21.75 34.63 -3.54
C GLU A 12 21.33 34.47 -2.08
N LYS A 13 20.02 34.53 -1.84
CA LYS A 13 19.39 34.08 -0.60
C LYS A 13 19.20 32.56 -0.71
N VAL A 14 19.94 31.80 0.08
CA VAL A 14 19.66 30.37 0.30
C VAL A 14 18.40 30.28 1.17
N PHE A 15 17.26 29.93 0.57
CA PHE A 15 16.03 29.63 1.28
C PHE A 15 16.08 28.18 1.79
N SER A 16 16.03 28.02 3.11
CA SER A 16 15.79 26.75 3.78
C SER A 16 14.29 26.50 3.83
N SER A 17 13.79 25.54 3.05
CA SER A 17 12.47 24.94 3.25
C SER A 17 12.63 23.69 4.13
N ALA A 18 12.53 23.87 5.44
CA ALA A 18 12.48 22.77 6.38
C ALA A 18 11.05 22.19 6.45
N LEU A 19 10.91 20.87 6.27
CA LEU A 19 9.74 20.14 6.74
C LEU A 19 9.80 20.11 8.28
N PHE A 20 8.78 20.65 8.94
CA PHE A 20 8.62 20.52 10.39
C PHE A 20 7.58 19.44 10.68
N TYR A 21 7.99 18.40 11.40
CA TYR A 21 7.09 17.46 12.07
C TYR A 21 6.94 17.94 13.52
N SER A 22 5.74 18.38 13.88
CA SER A 22 5.42 18.75 15.27
C SER A 22 4.56 17.64 15.88
N ARG A 23 5.06 17.04 16.97
CA ARG A 23 4.28 16.15 17.84
C ARG A 23 3.35 17.06 18.66
N THR A 24 2.05 17.08 18.36
CA THR A 24 1.08 17.63 19.32
C THR A 24 0.92 16.62 20.44
N SER A 25 1.02 17.11 21.68
CA SER A 25 0.93 16.32 22.91
C SER A 25 -0.38 15.53 22.99
N ALA A 26 -0.29 14.30 23.53
CA ALA A 26 -1.42 13.39 23.70
C ALA A 26 -2.56 14.02 24.53
N PRO A 27 -3.83 13.87 24.11
CA PRO A 27 -4.95 14.04 25.02
C PRO A 27 -5.29 12.72 25.73
N GLU A 28 -5.76 12.85 26.96
CA GLU A 28 -6.32 11.75 27.75
C GLU A 28 -7.56 11.16 27.06
N SER A 29 -7.64 9.83 27.07
CA SER A 29 -8.79 8.97 26.75
C SER A 29 -9.76 9.45 25.65
N GLY A 30 -9.56 8.92 24.45
CA GLY A 30 -10.49 9.00 23.32
C GLY A 30 -9.71 8.83 22.02
N MET A 31 -9.95 7.73 21.29
CA MET A 31 -9.22 7.40 20.05
C MET A 31 -9.21 8.58 19.06
N THR A 32 -8.03 9.18 18.88
CA THR A 32 -7.72 10.02 17.72
C THR A 32 -6.41 9.53 17.12
N VAL A 33 -6.47 9.11 15.85
CA VAL A 33 -5.29 8.91 14.99
C VAL A 33 -4.44 10.18 15.08
N PRO A 34 -3.11 10.12 15.26
CA PRO A 34 -2.31 11.35 15.25
C PRO A 34 -2.52 12.08 13.92
N GLU A 35 -3.09 13.29 13.97
CA GLU A 35 -3.17 14.17 12.81
C GLU A 35 -1.75 14.59 12.42
N TYR A 36 -1.31 14.14 11.25
CA TYR A 36 -0.08 14.63 10.64
C TYR A 36 -0.41 15.90 9.86
N GLU A 37 -0.33 17.08 10.49
CA GLU A 37 -0.39 18.35 9.77
C GLU A 37 0.89 18.55 8.94
N ILE A 38 0.77 18.50 7.62
CA ILE A 38 1.82 18.89 6.69
C ILE A 38 1.62 20.37 6.36
N PHE A 39 2.47 21.24 6.93
CA PHE A 39 2.55 22.62 6.49
C PHE A 39 3.23 22.68 5.11
N PHE A 40 2.42 22.80 4.05
CA PHE A 40 2.93 23.33 2.79
C PHE A 40 3.12 24.83 2.97
N GLY A 41 4.37 25.25 3.23
CA GLY A 41 4.74 26.66 3.13
C GLY A 41 4.27 27.22 1.78
N ARG A 42 3.70 28.44 1.80
CA ARG A 42 2.96 29.10 0.71
C ARG A 42 3.72 29.32 -0.62
N ASP A 43 4.91 28.77 -0.81
CA ASP A 43 5.64 28.89 -2.06
C ASP A 43 5.61 27.57 -2.84
N ARG A 44 4.73 27.56 -3.85
CA ARG A 44 4.72 26.58 -4.94
C ARG A 44 6.03 26.67 -5.72
N GLN A 45 7.01 25.84 -5.39
CA GLN A 45 8.02 25.41 -6.36
C GLN A 45 8.05 23.89 -6.42
N LEU A 46 7.67 23.40 -7.60
CA LEU A 46 7.82 22.01 -8.02
C LEU A 46 9.26 21.57 -7.75
N LEU A 47 9.43 20.49 -6.99
CA LEU A 47 10.71 19.77 -6.99
C LEU A 47 11.00 19.37 -8.46
N PRO A 48 12.17 19.72 -9.02
CA PRO A 48 12.43 19.50 -10.44
C PRO A 48 12.39 18.01 -10.76
N MET A 49 11.59 17.66 -11.77
CA MET A 49 11.54 16.32 -12.32
C MET A 49 12.81 16.06 -13.13
N ALA A 50 13.53 15.02 -12.72
CA ALA A 50 14.58 14.30 -13.44
C ALA A 50 15.76 15.12 -14.02
N GLY A 51 16.92 15.00 -13.37
CA GLY A 51 18.24 15.21 -13.94
C GLY A 51 19.24 14.33 -13.20
N SER A 52 20.02 13.54 -13.95
CA SER A 52 20.97 12.55 -13.42
C SER A 52 21.92 13.11 -12.37
N SER A 53 21.98 12.48 -11.20
CA SER A 53 23.21 12.11 -10.46
C SER A 53 22.83 11.74 -9.03
N GLY A 54 23.06 10.47 -8.68
CA GLY A 54 22.91 9.99 -7.32
C GLY A 54 23.92 10.69 -6.41
N ASP A 55 23.44 11.64 -5.62
CA ASP A 55 24.02 12.01 -4.32
C ASP A 55 23.15 13.04 -3.56
N LYS A 56 22.28 13.78 -4.25
CA LYS A 56 21.59 14.94 -3.65
C LYS A 56 20.51 14.60 -2.61
N ASP A 57 19.86 13.43 -2.71
CA ASP A 57 18.76 13.05 -1.81
C ASP A 57 19.23 12.29 -0.56
N THR A 58 20.45 11.73 -0.57
CA THR A 58 21.00 10.92 0.53
C THR A 58 21.15 11.71 1.86
N PRO A 59 21.62 12.97 1.86
CA PRO A 59 21.71 13.77 3.09
C PRO A 59 20.35 14.18 3.64
N ALA A 60 19.35 14.38 2.77
CA ALA A 60 18.01 14.79 3.17
C ALA A 60 17.26 13.66 3.89
N ILE A 61 17.30 12.44 3.33
CA ILE A 61 16.65 11.28 3.96
C ILE A 61 17.27 10.98 5.33
N ARG A 62 18.60 11.05 5.45
CA ARG A 62 19.30 10.78 6.73
C ARG A 62 18.91 11.72 7.86
N ARG A 63 18.36 12.90 7.56
CA ARG A 63 17.86 13.86 8.57
C ARG A 63 16.42 13.56 9.02
N LEU A 64 15.67 12.78 8.24
CA LEU A 64 14.26 12.47 8.48
C LEU A 64 14.06 11.22 9.35
N THR A 65 15.12 10.45 9.61
CA THR A 65 14.99 9.13 10.23
C THR A 65 16.19 8.77 11.09
N ARG A 66 15.94 8.01 12.16
CA ARG A 66 17.00 7.35 12.95
C ARG A 66 17.48 6.04 12.34
N VAL A 67 16.88 5.58 11.25
CA VAL A 67 17.24 4.31 10.59
C VAL A 67 18.62 4.42 9.94
N ARG A 68 19.51 3.47 10.24
CA ARG A 68 20.78 3.34 9.53
C ARG A 68 20.56 2.82 8.10
N LEU A 69 20.69 3.70 7.13
CA LEU A 69 20.53 3.38 5.72
C LEU A 69 21.81 2.78 5.11
N THR A 70 21.65 1.80 4.22
CA THR A 70 22.76 1.07 3.59
C THR A 70 22.47 0.76 2.12
N ARG A 71 23.52 0.75 1.28
CA ARG A 71 23.46 0.31 -0.14
C ARG A 71 22.36 1.01 -0.94
N LEU A 72 22.30 2.34 -0.88
CA LEU A 72 21.23 3.14 -1.48
C LEU A 72 21.25 3.09 -3.02
N ASP A 73 22.44 2.96 -3.59
CA ASP A 73 22.73 2.79 -5.01
C ASP A 73 22.36 1.41 -5.56
N LYS A 74 22.06 0.44 -4.69
CA LYS A 74 21.69 -0.91 -5.12
C LYS A 74 20.43 -0.88 -5.97
N VAL A 75 20.53 -1.33 -7.20
CA VAL A 75 19.38 -1.53 -8.10
C VAL A 75 18.52 -2.68 -7.56
N LEU A 76 17.23 -2.39 -7.31
CA LEU A 76 16.23 -3.38 -6.88
C LEU A 76 15.26 -3.74 -8.01
N TYR A 77 15.02 -2.83 -8.96
CA TYR A 77 14.29 -3.10 -10.19
C TYR A 77 15.12 -2.71 -11.41
N PRO A 78 15.80 -3.67 -12.06
CA PRO A 78 16.66 -3.39 -13.21
C PRO A 78 15.91 -2.78 -14.39
N ALA A 79 14.78 -3.37 -14.80
CA ALA A 79 14.00 -2.88 -15.95
C ALA A 79 13.45 -1.46 -15.73
N ALA A 80 13.03 -1.12 -14.51
CA ALA A 80 12.58 0.22 -14.16
C ALA A 80 13.73 1.19 -13.82
N LEU A 81 14.99 0.73 -13.74
CA LEU A 81 16.15 1.50 -13.25
C LEU A 81 15.89 2.12 -11.86
N VAL A 82 15.32 1.35 -10.93
CA VAL A 82 14.97 1.81 -9.58
C VAL A 82 15.95 1.23 -8.57
N THR A 83 16.56 2.12 -7.80
CA THR A 83 17.48 1.82 -6.72
C THR A 83 16.76 1.68 -5.37
N LYS A 84 17.48 1.19 -4.36
CA LYS A 84 16.99 1.15 -2.98
C LYS A 84 16.73 2.57 -2.44
N GLY A 85 17.53 3.55 -2.83
CA GLY A 85 17.31 4.96 -2.51
C GLY A 85 15.97 5.45 -3.05
N ASP A 86 15.64 5.11 -4.30
CA ASP A 86 14.35 5.46 -4.90
C ASP A 86 13.16 4.82 -4.17
N VAL A 87 13.28 3.54 -3.77
CA VAL A 87 12.26 2.84 -2.97
C VAL A 87 12.04 3.53 -1.63
N LEU A 88 13.12 3.94 -0.95
CA LEU A 88 13.03 4.68 0.32
C LEU A 88 12.34 6.04 0.12
N THR A 89 12.76 6.81 -0.89
CA THR A 89 12.14 8.10 -1.25
C THR A 89 10.65 7.94 -1.56
N TYR A 90 10.28 6.90 -2.31
CA TYR A 90 8.89 6.59 -2.62
C TYR A 90 8.09 6.38 -1.34
N TYR A 91 8.52 5.47 -0.45
CA TYR A 91 7.78 5.18 0.78
C TYR A 91 7.68 6.38 1.71
N ILE A 92 8.71 7.23 1.79
CA ILE A 92 8.66 8.49 2.54
C ILE A 92 7.57 9.41 1.98
N ARG A 93 7.46 9.51 0.65
CA ARG A 93 6.48 10.38 -0.02
C ARG A 93 5.04 9.87 0.11
N VAL A 94 4.82 8.56 0.08
CA VAL A 94 3.47 7.98 0.25
C VAL A 94 3.11 7.73 1.71
N ALA A 95 4.03 7.91 2.66
CA ALA A 95 3.79 7.66 4.08
C ALA A 95 2.53 8.33 4.64
N PRO A 96 2.18 9.60 4.29
CA PRO A 96 0.95 10.23 4.77
C PRO A 96 -0.34 9.51 4.35
N PHE A 97 -0.32 8.79 3.23
CA PHE A 97 -1.46 8.03 2.71
C PHE A 97 -1.43 6.56 3.17
N LEU A 98 -0.23 5.97 3.23
CA LEU A 98 -0.03 4.57 3.58
C LEU A 98 -0.13 4.30 5.08
N LEU A 99 0.48 5.13 5.93
CA LEU A 99 0.57 4.87 7.38
C LEU A 99 -0.80 4.80 8.06
N PRO A 100 -1.80 5.67 7.76
CA PRO A 100 -3.13 5.52 8.33
C PRO A 100 -3.78 4.17 8.03
N PHE A 101 -3.47 3.58 6.87
CA PHE A 101 -3.95 2.24 6.53
C PHE A 101 -3.25 1.14 7.34
N LEU A 102 -1.93 1.25 7.53
CA LEU A 102 -1.12 0.24 8.21
C LEU A 102 -1.21 0.28 9.74
N TYR A 103 -1.71 1.38 10.31
CA TYR A 103 -1.69 1.61 11.75
C TYR A 103 -2.34 0.46 12.53
N ASP A 104 -1.60 -0.08 13.50
CA ASP A 104 -1.94 -1.24 14.32
C ASP A 104 -2.31 -2.51 13.54
N ARG A 105 -1.93 -2.62 12.27
CA ARG A 105 -2.14 -3.86 11.50
C ARG A 105 -0.88 -4.73 11.53
N PRO A 106 -0.98 -5.98 11.99
CA PRO A 106 0.06 -6.99 11.80
C PRO A 106 0.46 -7.14 10.34
N LEU A 107 1.76 -7.04 10.07
CA LEU A 107 2.30 -7.09 8.70
C LEU A 107 2.98 -8.41 8.36
N THR A 108 2.89 -8.79 7.09
CA THR A 108 3.79 -9.74 6.45
C THR A 108 4.64 -8.99 5.43
N MET A 109 5.95 -9.11 5.55
CA MET A 109 6.92 -8.49 4.65
C MET A 109 7.31 -9.47 3.55
N HIS A 110 7.35 -9.05 2.29
CA HIS A 110 7.95 -9.83 1.20
C HIS A 110 9.25 -9.16 0.77
N ARG A 111 10.37 -9.78 1.14
CA ARG A 111 11.70 -9.19 1.03
C ARG A 111 12.43 -9.68 -0.21
N PHE A 112 13.11 -8.75 -0.85
CA PHE A 112 13.93 -8.94 -2.05
C PHE A 112 15.32 -8.36 -1.84
N PRO A 113 16.16 -8.94 -0.94
CA PRO A 113 17.47 -8.37 -0.62
C PRO A 113 18.38 -8.24 -1.85
N GLY A 114 18.16 -9.08 -2.88
CA GLY A 114 18.86 -9.10 -4.16
C GLY A 114 18.23 -8.23 -5.27
N GLY A 115 17.08 -7.60 -5.05
CA GLY A 115 16.23 -7.06 -6.12
C GLY A 115 15.22 -8.09 -6.64
N VAL A 116 14.31 -7.65 -7.52
CA VAL A 116 13.16 -8.46 -7.98
C VAL A 116 13.52 -9.69 -8.82
N GLU A 117 14.72 -9.71 -9.40
CA GLU A 117 15.26 -10.86 -10.15
C GLU A 117 16.04 -11.85 -9.24
N GLY A 118 16.26 -11.47 -7.97
CA GLY A 118 16.97 -12.29 -6.99
C GLY A 118 16.04 -13.17 -6.15
N LYS A 119 16.62 -13.86 -5.17
CA LYS A 119 15.85 -14.62 -4.18
C LYS A 119 14.98 -13.69 -3.33
N SER A 120 13.76 -14.13 -3.06
CA SER A 120 12.82 -13.46 -2.17
C SER A 120 12.29 -14.42 -1.11
N PHE A 121 11.71 -13.85 -0.05
CA PHE A 121 11.02 -14.62 0.99
C PHE A 121 9.97 -13.79 1.70
N PHE A 122 8.90 -14.46 2.14
CA PHE A 122 7.92 -13.88 3.04
C PHE A 122 8.39 -14.00 4.49
N GLU A 123 8.17 -12.96 5.28
CA GLU A 123 8.60 -12.86 6.67
C GLU A 123 7.45 -12.25 7.47
N LYS A 124 6.79 -13.10 8.25
CA LYS A 124 5.71 -12.71 9.18
C LYS A 124 6.26 -12.27 10.53
N ASP A 125 7.29 -12.98 10.96
CA ASP A 125 7.93 -12.80 12.25
C ASP A 125 8.95 -11.67 12.18
N ALA A 126 9.04 -10.88 13.25
CA ALA A 126 9.95 -9.75 13.32
C ALA A 126 11.40 -10.27 13.18
N PRO A 127 12.19 -9.77 12.20
CA PRO A 127 13.53 -10.26 11.95
C PRO A 127 14.42 -10.16 13.19
N ALA A 128 15.40 -11.05 13.30
CA ALA A 128 16.47 -10.89 14.28
C ALA A 128 17.17 -9.53 14.13
N GLY A 129 17.36 -8.82 15.25
CA GLY A 129 17.91 -7.47 15.24
C GLY A 129 16.89 -6.38 14.88
N THR A 130 15.59 -6.67 14.98
CA THR A 130 14.54 -5.65 14.93
C THR A 130 14.83 -4.54 15.96
N PRO A 131 14.91 -3.26 15.54
CA PRO A 131 15.21 -2.16 16.45
C PRO A 131 14.15 -2.02 17.55
N ALA A 132 14.56 -1.63 18.76
CA ALA A 132 13.68 -1.53 19.92
C ALA A 132 12.50 -0.53 19.77
N TYR A 133 12.56 0.33 18.76
CA TYR A 133 11.48 1.28 18.47
C TYR A 133 10.43 0.76 17.48
N VAL A 134 10.69 -0.39 16.86
CA VAL A 134 9.73 -1.06 15.99
C VAL A 134 8.80 -1.86 16.89
N GLU A 135 7.53 -1.44 16.93
CA GLU A 135 6.51 -2.10 17.71
C GLU A 135 6.15 -3.46 17.08
N THR A 136 5.82 -4.43 17.93
CA THR A 136 5.41 -5.76 17.50
C THR A 136 4.14 -6.20 18.21
N PHE A 137 3.35 -7.01 17.51
CA PHE A 137 2.19 -7.71 18.05
C PHE A 137 2.49 -9.21 18.10
N THR A 138 2.35 -9.82 19.27
CA THR A 138 2.64 -11.25 19.44
C THR A 138 1.35 -12.05 19.38
N HIS A 139 1.34 -13.12 18.58
CA HIS A 139 0.23 -14.05 18.50
C HIS A 139 0.72 -15.49 18.34
N TRP A 140 0.07 -16.41 19.04
CA TRP A 140 0.32 -17.83 18.91
C TRP A 140 -0.09 -18.33 17.52
N SER A 141 0.84 -18.94 16.79
CA SER A 141 0.55 -19.54 15.49
C SER A 141 0.38 -21.04 15.62
N GLU A 142 -0.85 -21.54 15.51
CA GLU A 142 -1.15 -22.98 15.57
C GLU A 142 -0.36 -23.79 14.53
N THR A 143 -0.17 -23.25 13.32
CA THR A 143 0.59 -23.95 12.26
C THR A 143 2.08 -24.03 12.55
N ALA A 144 2.62 -23.09 13.33
CA ALA A 144 4.05 -23.02 13.63
C ALA A 144 4.38 -23.52 15.05
N GLU A 145 3.34 -23.80 15.85
CA GLU A 145 3.41 -24.21 17.26
C GLU A 145 4.33 -23.31 18.10
N ARG A 146 4.25 -22.00 17.85
CA ARG A 146 5.04 -20.97 18.56
C ARG A 146 4.39 -19.60 18.46
N ASP A 147 4.86 -18.69 19.30
CA ASP A 147 4.59 -17.26 19.13
C ASP A 147 5.23 -16.72 17.86
N VAL A 148 4.48 -15.87 17.15
CA VAL A 148 4.94 -15.06 16.02
C VAL A 148 4.81 -13.60 16.39
N HIS A 149 5.87 -12.83 16.18
CA HIS A 149 5.92 -11.40 16.47
C HIS A 149 5.73 -10.60 15.19
N PHE A 150 4.52 -10.16 14.90
CA PHE A 150 4.25 -9.35 13.72
C PHE A 150 4.75 -7.93 13.90
N VAL A 151 5.38 -7.36 12.87
CA VAL A 151 5.73 -5.93 12.86
C VAL A 151 4.47 -5.07 12.75
N LEU A 152 4.40 -4.01 13.54
CA LEU A 152 3.39 -2.95 13.43
C LEU A 152 4.05 -1.68 12.84
N CYS A 153 3.59 -1.22 11.68
CA CYS A 153 4.14 -0.04 11.02
C CYS A 153 3.38 1.22 11.40
N ASN A 154 3.58 1.69 12.63
CA ASN A 154 2.83 2.80 13.22
C ASN A 154 3.46 4.19 12.97
N ASN A 155 4.64 4.24 12.36
CA ASN A 155 5.39 5.48 12.17
C ASN A 155 6.36 5.44 10.98
N LEU A 156 6.82 6.62 10.56
CA LEU A 156 7.71 6.80 9.41
C LEU A 156 9.04 6.05 9.56
N ASP A 157 9.65 6.04 10.76
CA ASP A 157 10.90 5.31 11.00
C ASP A 157 10.76 3.81 10.75
N THR A 158 9.62 3.23 11.16
CA THR A 158 9.33 1.81 10.94
C THR A 158 9.12 1.52 9.46
N LEU A 159 8.40 2.38 8.74
CA LEU A 159 8.20 2.25 7.29
C LEU A 159 9.54 2.33 6.54
N ILE A 160 10.39 3.29 6.88
CA ILE A 160 11.74 3.44 6.30
C ILE A 160 12.59 2.20 6.63
N TRP A 161 12.50 1.67 7.85
CA TRP A 161 13.21 0.45 8.22
C TRP A 161 12.76 -0.76 7.40
N ILE A 162 11.44 -0.98 7.24
CA ILE A 162 10.87 -2.04 6.39
C ILE A 162 11.39 -1.92 4.95
N ALA A 163 11.35 -0.72 4.37
CA ALA A 163 11.89 -0.46 3.03
C ALA A 163 13.41 -0.69 2.96
N ASN A 164 14.16 -0.33 4.01
CA ASN A 164 15.60 -0.53 4.11
C ASN A 164 15.98 -2.03 4.19
N LEU A 165 15.08 -2.88 4.68
CA LEU A 165 15.20 -4.35 4.62
C LEU A 165 14.95 -4.94 3.22
N ALA A 166 14.67 -4.09 2.24
CA ALA A 166 14.21 -4.43 0.89
C ALA A 166 12.90 -5.22 0.90
N SER A 167 11.98 -4.91 1.83
CA SER A 167 10.60 -5.37 1.73
C SER A 167 9.89 -4.59 0.63
N LEU A 168 9.77 -5.20 -0.54
CA LEU A 168 9.17 -4.54 -1.70
C LEU A 168 7.65 -4.67 -1.67
N GLU A 169 7.11 -5.80 -1.23
CA GLU A 169 5.68 -5.89 -0.89
C GLU A 169 5.49 -5.80 0.62
N ILE A 170 4.50 -5.00 1.03
CA ILE A 170 4.02 -4.89 2.40
C ILE A 170 2.58 -5.41 2.40
N HIS A 171 2.33 -6.48 3.12
CA HIS A 171 1.01 -7.08 3.23
C HIS A 171 0.46 -6.84 4.65
N ALA A 172 -0.77 -6.38 4.75
CA ALA A 172 -1.45 -6.14 6.03
C ALA A 172 -2.57 -7.16 6.23
N THR A 173 -2.81 -7.56 7.48
CA THR A 173 -3.98 -8.37 7.84
C THR A 173 -5.29 -7.60 7.65
N LEU A 174 -6.38 -8.34 7.46
CA LEU A 174 -7.74 -7.80 7.35
C LEU A 174 -8.38 -7.42 8.70
N SER A 175 -7.59 -7.54 9.78
CA SER A 175 -7.88 -7.11 11.14
C SER A 175 -6.69 -6.31 11.67
N ASN A 176 -6.92 -5.50 12.70
CA ASN A 176 -5.87 -4.85 13.48
C ASN A 176 -5.50 -5.69 14.72
N SER A 177 -4.40 -5.34 15.39
CA SER A 177 -3.84 -6.04 16.55
C SER A 177 -4.78 -6.05 17.76
N ALA A 178 -5.57 -4.99 17.97
CA ALA A 178 -6.51 -4.90 19.08
C ALA A 178 -7.71 -5.85 18.93
N SER A 179 -8.03 -6.31 17.73
CA SER A 179 -9.10 -7.25 17.45
C SER A 179 -8.69 -8.27 16.39
N TYR A 180 -7.55 -8.93 16.61
CA TYR A 180 -6.89 -9.75 15.59
C TYR A 180 -7.76 -10.85 14.98
N THR A 181 -8.69 -11.42 15.76
CA THR A 181 -9.61 -12.48 15.32
C THR A 181 -10.91 -11.97 14.70
N SER A 182 -11.14 -10.66 14.67
CA SER A 182 -12.33 -10.01 14.11
C SER A 182 -11.92 -9.05 12.99
N PRO A 183 -12.25 -9.34 11.72
CA PRO A 183 -11.88 -8.47 10.61
C PRO A 183 -12.60 -7.12 10.67
N ASP A 184 -11.88 -6.07 10.30
CA ASP A 184 -12.43 -4.74 10.03
C ASP A 184 -12.38 -4.39 8.52
N LEU A 185 -12.01 -5.37 7.69
CA LEU A 185 -12.02 -5.29 6.23
C LEU A 185 -12.63 -6.57 5.63
N LEU A 186 -13.53 -6.39 4.66
CA LEU A 186 -13.93 -7.40 3.68
C LEU A 186 -13.16 -7.16 2.38
N LEU A 187 -12.66 -8.22 1.76
CA LEU A 187 -11.87 -8.18 0.53
C LEU A 187 -12.48 -9.08 -0.54
N PHE A 188 -12.67 -8.54 -1.74
CA PHE A 188 -12.82 -9.30 -2.97
C PHE A 188 -11.54 -9.14 -3.79
N ASP A 189 -10.80 -10.22 -3.96
CA ASP A 189 -9.62 -10.29 -4.83
C ASP A 189 -10.05 -10.89 -6.17
N ILE A 190 -9.82 -10.14 -7.25
CA ILE A 190 -10.35 -10.42 -8.58
C ILE A 190 -9.17 -10.43 -9.54
N ASP A 191 -8.74 -11.63 -9.92
CA ASP A 191 -7.67 -11.87 -10.88
C ASP A 191 -8.18 -12.72 -12.06
N PRO A 192 -7.71 -12.46 -13.29
CA PRO A 192 -8.07 -13.22 -14.47
C PRO A 192 -7.09 -14.37 -14.73
N GLU A 193 -7.62 -15.51 -15.16
CA GLU A 193 -6.84 -16.56 -15.82
C GLU A 193 -6.89 -16.39 -17.35
N PRO A 194 -5.75 -16.53 -18.05
CA PRO A 194 -5.70 -16.41 -19.51
C PRO A 194 -6.74 -17.31 -20.20
N PRO A 195 -7.36 -16.87 -21.31
CA PRO A 195 -7.04 -15.68 -22.10
C PRO A 195 -7.71 -14.38 -21.64
N LEU A 196 -8.41 -14.37 -20.48
CA LEU A 196 -9.00 -13.14 -19.97
C LEU A 196 -7.94 -12.11 -19.60
N THR A 197 -8.34 -10.86 -19.72
CA THR A 197 -7.49 -9.68 -19.65
C THR A 197 -7.89 -8.79 -18.48
N PHE A 198 -7.17 -7.67 -18.31
CA PHE A 198 -7.52 -6.69 -17.30
C PHE A 198 -8.86 -6.00 -17.59
N ASP A 199 -9.27 -5.86 -18.86
CA ASP A 199 -10.57 -5.28 -19.20
C ASP A 199 -11.72 -6.18 -18.72
N ASP A 200 -11.56 -7.51 -18.82
CA ASP A 200 -12.52 -8.47 -18.25
C ASP A 200 -12.62 -8.35 -16.71
N VAL A 201 -11.49 -8.09 -16.05
CA VAL A 201 -11.47 -7.81 -14.59
C VAL A 201 -12.23 -6.53 -14.26
N ILE A 202 -12.10 -5.49 -15.08
CA ILE A 202 -12.83 -4.23 -14.91
C ILE A 202 -14.34 -4.49 -14.99
N ASP A 203 -14.79 -5.25 -15.98
CA ASP A 203 -16.21 -5.59 -16.13
C ASP A 203 -16.74 -6.32 -14.90
N VAL A 204 -16.01 -7.34 -14.42
CA VAL A 204 -16.38 -8.07 -13.19
C VAL A 204 -16.35 -7.15 -11.96
N ALA A 205 -15.36 -6.26 -11.84
CA ALA A 205 -15.26 -5.35 -10.72
C ALA A 205 -16.45 -4.36 -10.65
N LEU A 206 -16.94 -3.91 -11.81
CA LEU A 206 -18.14 -3.08 -11.91
C LEU A 206 -19.40 -3.83 -11.49
N VAL A 207 -19.53 -5.11 -11.86
CA VAL A 207 -20.63 -5.97 -11.38
C VAL A 207 -20.56 -6.18 -9.87
N VAL A 208 -19.38 -6.44 -9.30
CA VAL A 208 -19.20 -6.56 -7.84
C VAL A 208 -19.59 -5.26 -7.14
N ARG A 209 -19.20 -4.10 -7.69
CA ARG A 209 -19.60 -2.79 -7.15
C ARG A 209 -21.11 -2.62 -7.15
N GLU A 210 -21.77 -2.93 -8.26
CA GLU A 210 -23.23 -2.83 -8.40
C GLU A 210 -23.94 -3.70 -7.36
N ARG A 211 -23.56 -4.98 -7.26
CA ARG A 211 -24.12 -5.91 -6.26
C ARG A 211 -23.94 -5.40 -4.83
N LEU A 212 -22.74 -4.92 -4.46
CA LEU A 212 -22.54 -4.34 -3.13
C LEU A 212 -23.41 -3.09 -2.90
N THR A 213 -23.56 -2.25 -3.92
CA THR A 213 -24.37 -1.03 -3.86
C THR A 213 -25.87 -1.33 -3.70
N GLU A 214 -26.38 -2.39 -4.34
CA GLU A 214 -27.75 -2.90 -4.15
C GLU A 214 -28.03 -3.28 -2.69
N HIS A 215 -27.00 -3.74 -1.97
CA HIS A 215 -27.04 -4.02 -0.53
C HIS A 215 -26.80 -2.78 0.36
N GLY A 216 -26.66 -1.60 -0.22
CA GLY A 216 -26.36 -0.35 0.49
C GLY A 216 -24.91 -0.26 0.98
N ILE A 217 -24.00 -1.05 0.39
CA ILE A 217 -22.57 -1.07 0.73
C ILE A 217 -21.82 -0.22 -0.30
N VAL A 218 -20.95 0.66 0.18
CA VAL A 218 -20.02 1.49 -0.59
C VAL A 218 -18.64 0.85 -0.57
N PRO A 219 -18.24 0.16 -1.64
CA PRO A 219 -16.91 -0.43 -1.75
C PRO A 219 -15.84 0.57 -2.23
N PHE A 220 -14.60 0.30 -1.86
CA PHE A 220 -13.39 0.98 -2.33
C PHE A 220 -12.61 0.06 -3.27
N ILE A 221 -11.92 0.61 -4.28
CA ILE A 221 -11.17 -0.18 -5.26
C ILE A 221 -9.71 0.25 -5.32
N LYS A 222 -8.83 -0.72 -5.60
CA LYS A 222 -7.44 -0.50 -5.97
C LYS A 222 -6.99 -1.51 -7.01
N THR A 223 -6.00 -1.15 -7.83
CA THR A 223 -5.27 -2.17 -8.59
C THR A 223 -4.52 -3.06 -7.59
N SER A 224 -4.39 -4.36 -7.89
CA SER A 224 -3.45 -5.19 -7.15
C SER A 224 -2.01 -4.75 -7.48
N GLY A 225 -1.79 -4.13 -8.66
CA GLY A 225 -0.47 -3.85 -9.20
C GLY A 225 0.13 -5.08 -9.90
N LYS A 226 -0.66 -6.14 -10.08
CA LYS A 226 -0.33 -7.30 -10.94
C LYS A 226 -1.45 -7.45 -11.98
N LYS A 227 -2.14 -8.60 -12.02
CA LYS A 227 -3.08 -8.94 -13.09
C LYS A 227 -4.52 -8.49 -12.84
N GLY A 228 -4.87 -8.14 -11.61
CA GLY A 228 -6.24 -7.80 -11.26
C GLY A 228 -6.40 -6.66 -10.27
N VAL A 229 -7.54 -6.64 -9.58
CA VAL A 229 -7.96 -5.57 -8.67
C VAL A 229 -8.43 -6.12 -7.34
N HIS A 230 -8.36 -5.29 -6.31
CA HIS A 230 -8.96 -5.58 -5.03
C HIS A 230 -10.11 -4.61 -4.78
N ILE A 231 -11.25 -5.14 -4.38
CA ILE A 231 -12.37 -4.37 -3.87
C ILE A 231 -12.45 -4.58 -2.36
N VAL A 232 -12.49 -3.50 -1.60
CA VAL A 232 -12.38 -3.51 -0.15
C VAL A 232 -13.57 -2.78 0.47
N VAL A 233 -14.14 -3.37 1.52
CA VAL A 233 -15.21 -2.77 2.31
C VAL A 233 -14.76 -2.68 3.77
N PRO A 234 -14.59 -1.47 4.34
CA PRO A 234 -14.33 -1.31 5.77
C PRO A 234 -15.58 -1.69 6.59
N LEU A 235 -15.39 -2.51 7.62
CA LEU A 235 -16.47 -3.09 8.42
C LEU A 235 -16.55 -2.47 9.82
N VAL A 236 -17.76 -2.41 10.36
CA VAL A 236 -17.92 -2.18 11.81
C VAL A 236 -17.40 -3.41 12.58
N PRO A 237 -16.89 -3.24 13.81
CA PRO A 237 -16.48 -4.37 14.65
C PRO A 237 -17.64 -5.33 14.94
N GLY A 238 -17.32 -6.60 15.20
CA GLY A 238 -18.28 -7.60 15.69
C GLY A 238 -18.51 -8.79 14.75
N TYR A 239 -17.92 -8.77 13.55
CA TYR A 239 -17.95 -9.92 12.65
C TYR A 239 -16.80 -10.88 12.93
N THR A 240 -17.03 -12.16 12.69
CA THR A 240 -16.01 -13.20 12.60
C THR A 240 -15.50 -13.32 11.16
N PHE A 241 -14.28 -13.85 10.98
CA PHE A 241 -13.78 -14.18 9.64
C PHE A 241 -14.69 -15.15 8.87
N ILE A 242 -15.39 -16.06 9.59
CA ILE A 242 -16.32 -17.01 8.98
C ILE A 242 -17.49 -16.26 8.33
N GLU A 243 -18.13 -15.36 9.07
CA GLU A 243 -19.28 -14.58 8.56
C GLU A 243 -18.88 -13.70 7.36
N VAL A 244 -17.72 -13.02 7.43
CA VAL A 244 -17.23 -12.19 6.33
C VAL A 244 -16.92 -13.03 5.09
N ARG A 245 -16.30 -14.21 5.28
CA ARG A 245 -16.02 -15.16 4.19
C ARG A 245 -17.29 -15.70 3.55
N GLU A 246 -18.29 -16.05 4.35
CA GLU A 246 -19.58 -16.56 3.86
C GLU A 246 -20.34 -15.49 3.07
N PHE A 247 -20.30 -14.24 3.52
CA PHE A 247 -20.85 -13.11 2.77
C PHE A 247 -20.15 -12.96 1.42
N ALA A 248 -18.81 -12.94 1.40
CA ALA A 248 -18.04 -12.84 0.16
C ALA A 248 -18.32 -14.00 -0.80
N HIS A 249 -18.44 -15.24 -0.28
CA HIS A 249 -18.74 -16.42 -1.09
C HIS A 249 -20.13 -16.37 -1.69
N ARG A 250 -21.13 -15.91 -0.92
CA ARG A 250 -22.51 -15.74 -1.40
C ARG A 250 -22.58 -14.73 -2.53
N MET A 251 -21.96 -13.56 -2.36
CA MET A 251 -21.83 -12.55 -3.42
C MET A 251 -21.14 -13.12 -4.65
N GLY A 252 -20.03 -13.85 -4.47
CA GLY A 252 -19.34 -14.51 -5.57
C GLY A 252 -20.21 -15.51 -6.33
N LYS A 253 -21.02 -16.31 -5.62
CA LYS A 253 -21.98 -17.25 -6.22
C LYS A 253 -23.07 -16.55 -7.00
N ASP A 254 -23.62 -15.46 -6.44
CA ASP A 254 -24.68 -14.71 -7.09
C ASP A 254 -24.18 -14.05 -8.38
N ILE A 255 -22.97 -13.48 -8.36
CA ILE A 255 -22.33 -12.92 -9.56
C ILE A 255 -22.03 -14.01 -10.60
N ALA A 256 -21.52 -15.16 -10.17
CA ALA A 256 -21.19 -16.28 -11.06
C ALA A 256 -22.41 -16.87 -11.80
N ARG A 257 -23.63 -16.65 -11.30
CA ARG A 257 -24.87 -17.10 -11.99
C ARG A 257 -25.16 -16.28 -13.24
N ASP A 258 -24.87 -14.97 -13.19
CA ASP A 258 -25.28 -14.03 -14.22
C ASP A 258 -24.12 -13.52 -15.08
N THR A 259 -22.88 -13.75 -14.66
CA THR A 259 -21.67 -13.27 -15.35
C THR A 259 -20.87 -14.45 -15.91
N PRO A 260 -20.86 -14.64 -17.24
CA PRO A 260 -20.01 -15.63 -17.87
C PRO A 260 -18.55 -15.50 -17.43
N HIS A 261 -17.84 -16.61 -17.32
CA HIS A 261 -16.43 -16.70 -16.91
C HIS A 261 -16.13 -16.44 -15.43
N VAL A 262 -17.05 -15.88 -14.65
CA VAL A 262 -16.87 -15.79 -13.20
C VAL A 262 -17.07 -17.16 -12.56
N VAL A 263 -16.15 -17.53 -11.67
CA VAL A 263 -16.27 -18.73 -10.84
C VAL A 263 -16.21 -18.35 -9.36
N SER A 264 -17.00 -19.02 -8.55
CA SER A 264 -17.07 -18.83 -7.09
C SER A 264 -16.53 -20.02 -6.30
N GLU A 265 -16.13 -21.09 -6.99
CA GLU A 265 -15.67 -22.34 -6.38
C GLU A 265 -14.19 -22.56 -6.65
N PHE A 266 -13.44 -22.78 -5.55
CA PHE A 266 -11.98 -22.89 -5.58
C PHE A 266 -11.43 -23.95 -6.55
N PRO A 267 -12.03 -25.14 -6.74
CA PRO A 267 -11.51 -26.13 -7.69
C PRO A 267 -11.40 -25.63 -9.13
N ARG A 268 -12.18 -24.61 -9.50
CA ARG A 268 -12.20 -24.00 -10.83
C ARG A 268 -11.42 -22.69 -10.91
N SER A 269 -10.79 -22.26 -9.81
CA SER A 269 -10.18 -20.93 -9.72
C SER A 269 -8.96 -20.73 -10.62
N ARG A 270 -8.46 -21.81 -11.25
CA ARG A 270 -7.30 -21.81 -12.16
C ARG A 270 -7.67 -22.32 -13.56
N ASP A 271 -8.96 -22.51 -13.83
CA ASP A 271 -9.42 -22.92 -15.14
C ASP A 271 -9.12 -21.78 -16.13
N ALA A 272 -8.58 -22.12 -17.30
CA ALA A 272 -8.34 -21.14 -18.34
C ALA A 272 -9.64 -20.41 -18.72
N GLY A 273 -9.57 -19.09 -18.88
CA GLY A 273 -10.72 -18.27 -19.23
C GLY A 273 -11.71 -18.06 -18.08
N THR A 274 -11.23 -18.03 -16.84
CA THR A 274 -12.06 -17.75 -15.66
C THR A 274 -11.54 -16.56 -14.84
N ILE A 275 -12.46 -15.93 -14.10
CA ILE A 275 -12.15 -14.96 -13.04
C ILE A 275 -12.70 -15.53 -11.74
N PHE A 276 -11.82 -15.79 -10.78
CA PHE A 276 -12.21 -16.26 -9.46
C PHE A 276 -12.43 -15.06 -8.53
N ILE A 277 -13.62 -14.98 -7.95
CA ILE A 277 -13.85 -14.07 -6.82
C ILE A 277 -13.32 -14.76 -5.56
N ASP A 278 -12.07 -14.45 -5.18
CA ASP A 278 -11.34 -15.19 -4.15
C ASP A 278 -11.81 -14.84 -2.73
N TYR A 279 -12.92 -15.47 -2.35
CA TYR A 279 -13.49 -15.36 -1.02
C TYR A 279 -12.57 -15.95 0.08
N LEU A 280 -11.58 -16.79 -0.27
CA LEU A 280 -10.65 -17.40 0.69
C LEU A 280 -9.65 -16.41 1.28
N GLN A 281 -9.53 -15.21 0.70
CA GLN A 281 -8.74 -14.13 1.27
C GLN A 281 -9.32 -13.62 2.60
N ASN A 282 -10.63 -13.79 2.82
CA ASN A 282 -11.31 -13.40 4.06
C ASN A 282 -11.15 -14.45 5.16
N ALA A 283 -9.92 -14.81 5.50
CA ALA A 283 -9.64 -15.77 6.56
C ALA A 283 -8.63 -15.22 7.57
N HIS A 284 -8.68 -15.75 8.79
CA HIS A 284 -7.76 -15.37 9.85
C HIS A 284 -6.29 -15.55 9.41
N GLY A 285 -5.46 -14.54 9.68
CA GLY A 285 -4.03 -14.55 9.32
C GLY A 285 -3.72 -14.41 7.83
N LYS A 286 -4.73 -14.30 6.95
CA LYS A 286 -4.54 -13.87 5.56
C LYS A 286 -4.20 -12.39 5.51
N THR A 287 -3.47 -12.02 4.47
CA THR A 287 -2.97 -10.67 4.29
C THR A 287 -3.22 -10.20 2.87
N MET A 288 -3.45 -8.90 2.74
CA MET A 288 -3.62 -8.21 1.48
C MET A 288 -2.42 -7.29 1.24
N ALA A 289 -1.90 -7.23 0.01
CA ALA A 289 -0.97 -6.18 -0.37
C ALA A 289 -1.58 -4.81 -0.05
N ALA A 290 -0.91 -4.04 0.81
CA ALA A 290 -1.41 -2.77 1.30
C ALA A 290 -1.59 -1.77 0.13
N PRO A 291 -2.55 -0.83 0.22
CA PRO A 291 -2.59 0.30 -0.71
C PRO A 291 -1.23 0.99 -0.72
N TYR A 292 -0.75 1.45 -1.88
CA TYR A 292 0.58 2.03 -2.08
C TYR A 292 1.79 1.09 -1.87
N SER A 293 1.59 -0.20 -1.58
CA SER A 293 2.69 -1.17 -1.60
C SER A 293 3.24 -1.33 -3.02
N LEU A 294 4.57 -1.34 -3.16
CA LEU A 294 5.21 -1.76 -4.41
C LEU A 294 4.93 -3.26 -4.65
N ARG A 295 5.02 -3.67 -5.92
CA ARG A 295 4.95 -5.05 -6.37
C ARG A 295 6.26 -5.45 -7.05
N PRO A 296 6.68 -6.73 -7.02
CA PRO A 296 7.90 -7.21 -7.64
C PRO A 296 7.68 -7.49 -9.13
N THR A 297 7.21 -6.47 -9.84
CA THR A 297 7.05 -6.51 -11.31
C THR A 297 8.23 -5.79 -11.95
N PRO A 298 8.54 -6.06 -13.23
CA PRO A 298 9.66 -5.38 -13.92
C PRO A 298 9.60 -3.86 -13.83
N MET A 299 8.38 -3.29 -13.86
CA MET A 299 8.15 -1.85 -13.86
C MET A 299 7.95 -1.22 -12.47
N ALA A 300 8.15 -1.98 -11.38
CA ALA A 300 7.89 -1.49 -10.01
C ALA A 300 6.47 -0.93 -9.84
N THR A 301 5.48 -1.69 -10.29
CA THR A 301 4.06 -1.34 -10.16
C THR A 301 3.65 -1.22 -8.70
N VAL A 302 2.54 -0.52 -8.47
CA VAL A 302 2.02 -0.21 -7.13
C VAL A 302 0.60 -0.74 -7.01
N SER A 303 0.25 -1.32 -5.86
CA SER A 303 -1.14 -1.58 -5.54
C SER A 303 -1.85 -0.26 -5.23
N THR A 304 -2.49 0.34 -6.22
CA THR A 304 -2.81 1.77 -6.18
C THR A 304 -4.29 1.99 -5.88
N PRO A 305 -4.65 2.68 -4.78
CA PRO A 305 -5.99 3.19 -4.56
C PRO A 305 -6.49 4.04 -5.72
N LEU A 306 -7.70 3.75 -6.18
CA LEU A 306 -8.34 4.43 -7.30
C LEU A 306 -9.76 4.86 -6.92
N ARG A 307 -10.23 5.93 -7.56
CA ARG A 307 -11.65 6.20 -7.65
C ARG A 307 -12.29 5.27 -8.66
N TRP A 308 -13.58 5.00 -8.51
CA TRP A 308 -14.30 4.13 -9.43
C TRP A 308 -14.32 4.66 -10.87
N GLU A 309 -14.30 5.99 -11.05
CA GLU A 309 -14.28 6.62 -12.38
C GLU A 309 -12.94 6.41 -13.12
N GLU A 310 -11.88 6.02 -12.40
CA GLU A 310 -10.57 5.70 -12.98
C GLU A 310 -10.51 4.26 -13.51
N ILE A 311 -11.45 3.40 -13.11
CA ILE A 311 -11.54 1.99 -13.53
C ILE A 311 -12.36 1.91 -14.81
N ARG A 312 -11.65 1.93 -15.95
CA ARG A 312 -12.22 1.94 -17.30
C ARG A 312 -11.33 1.17 -18.27
N HIS A 313 -11.92 0.64 -19.33
CA HIS A 313 -11.19 -0.15 -20.33
C HIS A 313 -9.94 0.56 -20.85
N GLY A 314 -8.87 -0.21 -21.06
CA GLY A 314 -7.57 0.24 -21.50
C GLY A 314 -6.63 0.71 -20.38
N VAL A 315 -7.14 0.90 -19.15
CA VAL A 315 -6.29 1.10 -17.97
C VAL A 315 -5.59 -0.20 -17.61
N ARG A 316 -4.33 -0.12 -17.20
CA ARG A 316 -3.51 -1.27 -16.81
C ARG A 316 -2.85 -1.05 -15.45
N SER A 317 -2.54 -2.13 -14.75
CA SER A 317 -1.75 -2.05 -13.51
C SER A 317 -0.39 -1.36 -13.71
N GLU A 318 0.22 -1.52 -14.89
CA GLU A 318 1.50 -0.93 -15.28
C GLU A 318 1.48 0.59 -15.37
N ASP A 319 0.30 1.18 -15.60
CA ASP A 319 0.11 2.64 -15.62
C ASP A 319 0.40 3.24 -14.23
N PHE A 320 0.27 2.43 -13.17
CA PHE A 320 0.51 2.81 -11.79
C PHE A 320 1.79 2.14 -11.26
N ASN A 321 2.90 2.87 -11.36
CA ASN A 321 4.21 2.43 -10.90
C ASN A 321 4.87 3.49 -10.00
N ILE A 322 6.01 3.12 -9.40
CA ILE A 322 6.76 3.96 -8.45
C ILE A 322 7.02 5.39 -8.97
N LYS A 323 7.15 5.58 -10.30
CA LYS A 323 7.40 6.87 -10.94
C LYS A 323 6.12 7.65 -11.22
N THR A 324 5.03 6.97 -11.59
CA THR A 324 3.76 7.61 -12.00
C THR A 324 2.83 7.89 -10.83
N VAL A 325 2.82 7.04 -9.79
CA VAL A 325 1.89 7.20 -8.65
C VAL A 325 2.18 8.47 -7.84
N LEU A 326 3.44 8.91 -7.80
CA LEU A 326 3.84 10.13 -7.07
C LEU A 326 3.36 11.44 -7.71
N SER A 327 2.87 11.43 -8.95
CA SER A 327 2.25 12.62 -9.56
C SER A 327 0.78 12.79 -9.18
N ARG A 328 0.19 11.82 -8.48
CA ARG A 328 -1.20 11.88 -8.01
C ARG A 328 -1.28 12.82 -6.80
N HIS A 329 -2.25 13.75 -6.83
CA HIS A 329 -2.39 14.80 -5.81
C HIS A 329 -3.41 14.46 -4.71
N GLU A 330 -4.23 13.44 -4.93
CA GLU A 330 -5.32 13.05 -4.04
C GLU A 330 -5.21 11.57 -3.70
N ASP A 331 -5.64 11.22 -2.49
CA ASP A 331 -5.77 9.84 -2.01
C ASP A 331 -7.24 9.42 -2.09
N PRO A 332 -7.62 8.53 -3.03
CA PRO A 332 -8.98 8.02 -3.16
C PRO A 332 -9.48 7.25 -1.94
N TRP A 333 -8.59 6.79 -1.06
CA TRP A 333 -8.90 6.05 0.16
C TRP A 333 -8.74 6.89 1.42
N ARG A 334 -8.55 8.20 1.28
CA ARG A 334 -8.49 9.10 2.44
C ARG A 334 -9.76 8.95 3.29
N GLY A 335 -9.59 8.61 4.56
CA GLY A 335 -10.72 8.38 5.47
C GLY A 335 -11.49 7.08 5.21
N ILE A 336 -10.87 6.06 4.59
CA ILE A 336 -11.53 4.76 4.35
C ILE A 336 -12.18 4.19 5.62
N PHE A 337 -11.51 4.27 6.77
CA PHE A 337 -12.04 3.75 8.04
C PHE A 337 -13.10 4.63 8.70
N ASP A 338 -13.40 5.82 8.15
CA ASP A 338 -14.56 6.62 8.55
C ASP A 338 -15.85 6.06 7.93
N ASN A 339 -15.73 5.22 6.89
CA ASN A 339 -16.82 4.61 6.14
C ASN A 339 -17.10 3.15 6.57
N ARG A 340 -16.96 2.82 7.87
CA ARG A 340 -17.22 1.46 8.37
C ARG A 340 -18.69 1.07 8.22
N GLN A 341 -18.93 -0.12 7.68
CA GLN A 341 -20.26 -0.56 7.25
C GLN A 341 -20.65 -1.90 7.84
N LYS A 342 -21.96 -2.16 7.86
CA LYS A 342 -22.53 -3.48 8.20
C LYS A 342 -22.78 -4.25 6.92
N ILE A 343 -22.33 -5.50 6.89
CA ILE A 343 -22.77 -6.49 5.89
C ILE A 343 -23.98 -7.22 6.47
N ARG A 344 -25.07 -7.28 5.70
CA ARG A 344 -26.35 -7.87 6.12
C ARG A 344 -26.56 -9.24 5.48
#